data_AF-A0A2D7NVV3-F1
#
_entry.id   AF-A0A2D7NVV3-F1
#
_cell.length_a   1.000
_cell.length_b   1.000
_cell.length_c   1.000
_cell.angle_alpha   90.00
_cell.angle_beta   90.00
_cell.angle_gamma   90.00
#
_symmetry.space_group_name_H-M   'P 1'
#
loop_
_entity.id
_entity.type
_entity.pdbx_description
1 polymer ?
#
loop_
_entity_poly.entity_id
_entity_poly.type
_entity_poly.pdbx_seq_one_letter_code
_entity_poly.pdbx_strand_id
1 'polypeptide(L)'
;MRYSSDHQLKTDVERLIISSGFTVLKFIDHVFEPQGYTALWLLAESHCALHTFPEEHKAYIEISSCNSGMYVNFVIAYNQYIKDAKN
;
A
#
# COMPACT_ATOMS: atom_id res chain seq x y z
N MET A 1 3.37 -8.43 -3.88
CA MET A 1 4.32 -8.09 -2.80
C MET A 1 4.68 -9.35 -2.03
N ARG A 2 5.94 -9.54 -1.60
CA ARG A 2 6.24 -10.63 -0.64
C ARG A 2 5.79 -10.16 0.74
N TYR A 3 5.07 -10.99 1.47
CA TYR A 3 4.62 -10.64 2.81
C TYR A 3 5.83 -10.41 3.75
N SER A 4 5.82 -9.28 4.45
CA SER A 4 6.70 -8.94 5.58
C SER A 4 5.80 -8.58 6.77
N SER A 5 6.29 -7.90 7.81
CA SER A 5 5.43 -7.52 8.93
C SER A 5 4.40 -6.46 8.52
N ASP A 6 3.17 -6.53 9.04
CA ASP A 6 2.09 -5.58 8.73
C ASP A 6 2.51 -4.12 8.95
N HIS A 7 3.26 -3.86 10.02
CA HIS A 7 3.81 -2.54 10.33
C HIS A 7 4.79 -2.04 9.25
N GLN A 8 5.66 -2.92 8.73
CA GLN A 8 6.60 -2.56 7.67
C GLN A 8 5.86 -2.31 6.36
N LEU A 9 4.94 -3.21 5.99
CA LEU A 9 4.12 -3.08 4.78
C LEU A 9 3.33 -1.77 4.79
N LYS A 10 2.67 -1.44 5.91
CA LYS A 10 1.98 -0.16 6.10
C LYS A 10 2.91 1.02 5.83
N THR A 11 4.07 1.04 6.49
CA THR A 11 5.04 2.15 6.39
C THR A 11 5.55 2.32 4.97
N ASP A 12 5.84 1.22 4.28
CA ASP A 12 6.32 1.23 2.90
C ASP A 12 5.24 1.74 1.94
N VAL A 13 4.01 1.25 2.08
CA VAL A 13 2.88 1.70 1.24
C VAL A 13 2.59 3.17 1.45
N GLU A 14 2.59 3.66 2.69
CA GLU A 14 2.40 5.09 2.98
C GLU A 14 3.49 5.96 2.34
N ARG A 15 4.75 5.52 2.38
CA ARG A 15 5.85 6.22 1.67
C ARG A 15 5.65 6.23 0.16
N LEU A 16 5.20 5.12 -0.42
CA LEU A 16 4.90 5.05 -1.86
C LEU A 16 3.77 6.02 -2.24
N ILE A 17 2.71 6.09 -1.45
CA ILE A 17 1.60 7.03 -1.64
C ILE A 17 2.12 8.48 -1.62
N ILE A 18 2.83 8.86 -0.56
CA ILE A 18 3.30 10.24 -0.37
C ILE A 18 4.31 10.64 -1.44
N SER A 19 5.30 9.79 -1.72
CA SER A 19 6.34 10.09 -2.73
C SER A 19 5.80 10.15 -4.16
N SER A 20 4.64 9.54 -4.42
CA SER A 20 3.96 9.62 -5.72
C SER A 20 3.12 10.88 -5.92
N GLY A 21 3.01 11.73 -4.89
CA GLY A 21 2.31 13.01 -4.92
C GLY A 21 0.86 12.95 -4.44
N PHE A 22 0.39 11.81 -3.94
CA PHE A 22 -0.96 11.72 -3.40
C PHE A 22 -1.10 12.49 -2.09
N THR A 23 -2.26 13.12 -1.90
CA THR A 23 -2.65 13.73 -0.62
C THR A 23 -3.52 12.76 0.16
N VAL A 24 -3.06 12.37 1.35
CA VAL A 24 -3.83 11.53 2.29
C VAL A 24 -4.75 12.43 3.12
N LEU A 25 -6.05 12.19 3.03
CA LEU A 25 -7.06 12.90 3.82
C LEU A 25 -7.35 12.20 5.15
N LYS A 26 -7.32 10.87 5.15
CA LYS A 26 -7.58 10.04 6.32
C LYS A 26 -6.89 8.69 6.19
N PHE A 27 -6.47 8.16 7.32
CA PHE A 27 -5.96 6.81 7.44
C PHE A 27 -6.78 6.03 8.46
N ILE A 28 -7.09 4.77 8.16
CA ILE A 28 -7.66 3.80 9.11
C ILE A 28 -7.01 2.43 8.90
N ASP A 29 -6.86 1.65 9.97
CA ASP A 29 -6.36 0.28 9.92
C ASP A 29 -7.07 -0.65 10.90
N HIS A 30 -6.94 -1.96 10.66
CA HIS A 30 -7.44 -3.01 11.51
C HIS A 30 -6.55 -4.25 11.43
N VAL A 31 -6.16 -4.78 12.60
CA VAL A 31 -5.49 -6.08 12.75
C VAL A 31 -6.57 -7.11 13.08
N PHE A 32 -6.65 -8.17 12.30
CA PHE A 32 -7.61 -9.26 12.47
C PHE A 32 -7.03 -10.36 13.38
N GLU A 33 -7.93 -11.05 14.08
CA GLU A 33 -7.62 -12.24 14.87
C GLU A 33 -8.02 -13.51 14.08
N PRO A 34 -7.19 -14.57 14.05
CA PRO A 34 -5.89 -14.70 14.72
C PRO A 34 -4.73 -13.99 14.00
N GLN A 35 -4.92 -13.53 12.76
CA GLN A 35 -3.91 -12.83 11.97
C GLN A 35 -4.57 -12.12 10.78
N GLY A 36 -3.80 -11.26 10.11
CA GLY A 36 -4.22 -10.49 8.94
C GLY A 36 -4.37 -9.02 9.26
N TYR A 37 -4.25 -8.18 8.23
CA TYR A 37 -4.25 -6.74 8.39
C TYR A 37 -4.90 -6.05 7.19
N THR A 38 -5.67 -5.02 7.47
CA THR A 38 -6.19 -4.10 6.45
C THR A 38 -5.82 -2.67 6.84
N ALA A 39 -5.26 -1.93 5.89
CA ALA A 39 -5.04 -0.50 5.99
C ALA A 39 -5.70 0.22 4.81
N LEU A 40 -6.32 1.37 5.06
CA LEU A 40 -6.98 2.20 4.07
C LEU A 40 -6.55 3.65 4.21
N TRP A 41 -6.04 4.21 3.12
CA TRP A 41 -5.78 5.62 2.95
C TRP A 41 -6.88 6.22 2.06
N LEU A 42 -7.67 7.12 2.63
CA LEU A 42 -8.53 8.00 1.86
C LEU A 42 -7.65 9.06 1.20
N LEU A 43 -7.67 9.11 -0.13
CA LEU A 43 -6.89 10.06 -0.90
C LEU A 43 -7.80 11.23 -1.33
N ALA A 44 -7.21 12.37 -1.65
CA ALA A 44 -7.98 13.52 -2.16
C ALA A 44 -8.81 13.18 -3.42
N GLU A 45 -8.36 12.20 -4.21
CA GLU A 45 -9.00 11.77 -5.45
C GLU A 45 -9.13 10.23 -5.48
N SER A 46 -10.01 9.66 -4.65
CA SER A 46 -10.31 8.21 -4.46
C SER A 46 -9.61 7.58 -3.23
N HIS A 47 -8.86 6.47 -3.34
CA HIS A 47 -8.35 5.72 -2.18
C HIS A 47 -7.23 4.71 -2.52
N CYS A 48 -6.51 4.27 -1.48
CA CYS A 48 -5.57 3.16 -1.52
C CYS A 48 -5.82 2.21 -0.34
N ALA A 49 -5.81 0.90 -0.58
CA ALA A 49 -5.97 -0.13 0.43
C ALA A 49 -4.83 -1.15 0.38
N LEU A 50 -4.37 -1.61 1.55
CA LEU A 50 -3.43 -2.72 1.72
C LEU A 50 -4.15 -3.83 2.46
N HIS A 51 -4.07 -5.05 1.93
CA HIS A 51 -4.58 -6.26 2.59
C HIS A 51 -3.46 -7.29 2.73
N THR A 52 -3.38 -7.92 3.90
CA THR A 52 -2.43 -8.99 4.18
C THR A 52 -3.15 -10.29 4.55
N PHE A 53 -2.59 -11.40 4.07
CA PHE A 53 -3.05 -12.78 4.27
C PHE A 53 -1.82 -13.60 4.70
N PRO A 54 -1.42 -13.52 5.98
CA PRO A 54 -0.17 -14.14 6.45
C PRO A 54 -0.14 -15.65 6.24
N GLU A 55 -1.30 -16.33 6.31
CA GLU A 55 -1.51 -17.77 6.09
C GLU A 55 -1.17 -18.20 4.65
N GLU A 56 -1.30 -17.29 3.70
CA GLU A 56 -0.94 -17.53 2.31
C GLU A 56 0.42 -16.90 1.95
N HIS A 57 1.09 -16.26 2.91
CA HIS A 57 2.27 -15.42 2.69
C HIS A 57 2.06 -14.36 1.59
N LYS A 58 0.86 -13.77 1.56
CA LYS A 58 0.44 -12.80 0.53
C LYS A 58 0.11 -11.45 1.14
N ALA A 59 0.37 -10.42 0.34
CA ALA A 59 -0.18 -9.09 0.53
C ALA A 59 -0.40 -8.44 -0.84
N TYR A 60 -1.44 -7.62 -0.94
CA TYR A 60 -1.70 -6.84 -2.14
C TYR A 60 -2.17 -5.43 -1.78
N ILE A 61 -1.97 -4.53 -2.75
CA ILE A 61 -2.37 -3.13 -2.67
C ILE A 61 -3.40 -2.91 -3.77
N GLU A 62 -4.52 -2.30 -3.42
CA GLU A 62 -5.48 -1.75 -4.35
C GLU A 62 -5.35 -0.24 -4.35
N ILE A 63 -5.10 0.37 -5.50
CA ILE A 63 -5.06 1.83 -5.62
C ILE A 63 -6.00 2.28 -6.73
N SER A 64 -6.90 3.18 -6.37
CA SER A 64 -7.83 3.84 -7.27
C SER A 64 -7.52 5.33 -7.25
N SER A 65 -7.42 5.93 -8.43
CA SER A 65 -7.05 7.35 -8.59
C SER A 65 -7.68 7.95 -9.84
N CYS A 66 -8.17 9.18 -9.73
CA CYS A 66 -8.56 9.98 -10.90
C CYS A 66 -7.37 10.72 -11.56
N ASN A 67 -6.22 10.78 -10.87
CA ASN A 67 -5.01 11.42 -11.35
C ASN A 67 -4.06 10.41 -11.99
N SER A 68 -3.96 10.44 -13.33
CA SER A 68 -3.10 9.52 -14.08
C SER A 68 -1.61 9.72 -13.82
N GLY A 69 -1.16 10.95 -13.58
CA GLY A 69 0.24 11.25 -13.29
C GLY A 69 0.69 10.66 -11.96
N MET A 70 -0.08 10.88 -10.90
CA MET A 70 0.20 10.31 -9.57
C MET A 70 0.12 8.78 -9.59
N TYR A 71 -0.85 8.22 -10.33
CA TYR A 71 -0.97 6.77 -10.50
C TYR A 71 0.27 6.17 -11.18
N VAL A 72 0.75 6.79 -12.27
CA VAL A 72 1.98 6.33 -12.96
C VAL A 72 3.19 6.42 -12.04
N ASN A 73 3.34 7.50 -11.29
CA ASN A 73 4.43 7.65 -10.31
C ASN A 73 4.40 6.52 -9.27
N PHE A 74 3.22 6.17 -8.77
CA PHE A 74 3.04 5.07 -7.82
C PHE A 74 3.41 3.73 -8.41
N VAL A 75 2.98 3.43 -9.64
CA VAL A 75 3.33 2.20 -10.32
C VAL A 75 4.85 2.10 -10.52
N ILE A 76 5.53 3.20 -10.88
CA ILE A 76 6.99 3.23 -11.02
C ILE A 76 7.67 2.96 -9.67
N ALA A 77 7.27 3.68 -8.62
CA ALA A 77 7.85 3.56 -7.28
C ALA A 77 7.61 2.15 -6.70
N TYR A 78 6.40 1.61 -6.86
CA TYR A 78 6.05 0.25 -6.42
C TYR A 78 6.87 -0.80 -7.17
N ASN A 79 7.03 -0.68 -8.48
CA ASN A 79 7.85 -1.61 -9.26
C ASN A 79 9.31 -1.58 -8.82
N GLN A 80 9.85 -0.41 -8.46
CA GLN A 80 11.20 -0.31 -7.92
C GLN A 80 11.30 -0.99 -6.54
N TYR A 81 10.36 -0.69 -5.64
CA TYR A 81 10.27 -1.32 -4.32
C TYR A 81 10.25 -2.86 -4.40
N ILE A 82 9.47 -3.43 -5.32
CA ILE A 82 9.38 -4.88 -5.51
C ILE A 82 10.68 -5.47 -6.08
N LYS A 83 11.42 -4.73 -6.91
CA LYS A 83 12.74 -5.17 -7.41
C LYS A 83 13.76 -5.21 -6.26
N ASP A 84 13.78 -4.17 -5.45
CA ASP A 84 14.73 -4.05 -4.33
C ASP A 84 14.49 -5.14 -3.27
N ALA A 85 13.24 -5.54 -3.05
CA ALA A 85 12.89 -6.63 -2.14
C ALA A 85 13.23 -8.05 -2.66
N LYS A 86 13.65 -8.19 -3.93
CA LYS A 86 14.04 -9.47 -4.55
C LYS A 86 15.55 -9.64 -4.68
N ASN A 87 16.32 -8.58 -4.49
CA ASN A 87 17.79 -8.59 -4.45
C ASN A 87 18.27 -8.77 -3.01
#